data_AF-A0A946J1C7-F1
#
_entry.id   AF-A0A946J1C7-F1
#
_cell.length_a   1.000
_cell.length_b   1.000
_cell.length_c   1.000
_cell.angle_alpha   90.00
_cell.angle_beta   90.00
_cell.angle_gamma   90.00
#
_symmetry.space_group_name_H-M   'P 1'
#
loop_
_entity.id
_entity.type
_entity.pdbx_description
1 polymer ?
#
loop_
_entity_poly.entity_id
_entity_poly.type
_entity_poly.pdbx_seq_one_letter_code
_entity_poly.pdbx_strand_id
1 'polypeptide(L)'
;MNLTDFKEQIEKLDEHFLDSILNGSALSMDKDQSLGLGNSNGAFVIFWIEDEKFSSVGDLRKYLLSDSEDLLSNYYKHSPISKEYFEKKFLSLMHEHGEAAFTSQPDQMPEKSLIASNGDLKVLSAEDYIFKYGLYLQLDEKLNPKISAFKAKNWLQSGTAYNDYIAINVFRFSSIE
;
A
#
# COMPACT_ATOMS: atom_id res chain seq x y z
N MET A 1 -4.13 0.44 2.51
CA MET A 1 -5.21 0.01 3.44
C MET A 1 -5.09 -1.48 3.61
N ASN A 2 -5.01 -1.99 4.86
CA ASN A 2 -4.97 -3.43 5.11
C ASN A 2 -6.38 -4.06 5.05
N LEU A 3 -6.46 -5.39 5.02
CA LEU A 3 -7.73 -6.12 4.89
C LEU A 3 -8.72 -5.86 6.03
N THR A 4 -8.23 -5.72 7.26
CA THR A 4 -9.08 -5.44 8.43
C THR A 4 -9.73 -4.07 8.29
N ASP A 5 -8.93 -3.03 8.01
CA ASP A 5 -9.41 -1.67 7.78
C ASP A 5 -10.41 -1.64 6.62
N PHE A 6 -10.14 -2.38 5.53
CA PHE A 6 -11.01 -2.45 4.36
C PHE A 6 -12.39 -3.02 4.69
N LYS A 7 -12.44 -4.15 5.43
CA LYS A 7 -13.70 -4.74 5.90
C LYS A 7 -14.47 -3.78 6.79
N GLU A 8 -13.79 -3.13 7.73
CA GLU A 8 -14.43 -2.13 8.60
C GLU A 8 -15.00 -0.94 7.81
N GLN A 9 -14.30 -0.49 6.76
CA GLN A 9 -14.80 0.58 5.90
C GLN A 9 -16.05 0.15 5.12
N ILE A 10 -16.08 -1.08 4.60
CA ILE A 10 -17.27 -1.64 3.91
C ILE A 10 -18.48 -1.69 4.86
N GLU A 11 -18.28 -2.11 6.12
CA GLU A 11 -19.35 -2.13 7.12
C GLU A 11 -19.92 -0.74 7.43
N LYS A 12 -19.07 0.30 7.35
CA LYS A 12 -19.45 1.69 7.62
C LYS A 12 -20.11 2.40 6.43
N LEU A 13 -20.13 1.80 5.24
CA LEU A 13 -20.79 2.37 4.06
C LEU A 13 -22.31 2.46 4.29
N ASP A 14 -22.86 3.66 4.11
CA ASP A 14 -24.29 3.90 4.22
C ASP A 14 -25.07 3.37 3.00
N GLU A 15 -26.40 3.34 3.14
CA GLU A 15 -27.29 2.83 2.07
C GLU A 15 -27.19 3.66 0.79
N HIS A 16 -27.02 4.98 0.89
CA HIS A 16 -26.93 5.85 -0.28
C HIS A 16 -25.66 5.57 -1.09
N PHE A 17 -24.55 5.32 -0.41
CA PHE A 17 -23.29 4.94 -1.04
C PHE A 17 -23.42 3.61 -1.79
N LEU A 18 -23.99 2.59 -1.14
CA LEU A 18 -24.19 1.27 -1.74
C LEU A 18 -25.19 1.31 -2.90
N ASP A 19 -26.27 2.09 -2.76
CA ASP A 19 -27.25 2.30 -3.83
C ASP A 19 -26.60 3.00 -5.04
N SER A 20 -25.68 3.93 -4.81
CA SER A 20 -24.92 4.56 -5.90
C SER A 20 -24.10 3.54 -6.69
N ILE A 21 -23.54 2.52 -6.04
CA ILE A 21 -22.83 1.40 -6.70
C ILE A 21 -23.81 0.54 -7.50
N LEU A 22 -24.96 0.19 -6.91
CA LEU A 22 -26.03 -0.55 -7.62
C LEU A 22 -26.50 0.18 -8.90
N ASN A 23 -26.44 1.51 -8.88
CA ASN A 23 -26.81 2.37 -10.01
C ASN A 23 -25.62 2.70 -10.94
N GLY A 24 -24.51 1.96 -10.85
CA GLY A 24 -23.41 2.00 -11.82
C GLY A 24 -22.18 2.81 -11.40
N SER A 25 -22.12 3.30 -10.15
CA SER A 25 -20.88 3.88 -9.61
C SER A 25 -19.88 2.77 -9.28
N ALA A 26 -18.59 3.09 -9.34
CA ALA A 26 -17.52 2.20 -8.89
C ALA A 26 -17.13 2.47 -7.44
N LEU A 27 -16.79 1.41 -6.71
CA LEU A 27 -16.05 1.49 -5.44
C LEU A 27 -14.58 1.78 -5.74
N SER A 28 -14.04 2.83 -5.13
CA SER A 28 -12.66 3.28 -5.36
C SER A 28 -11.89 3.47 -4.05
N MET A 29 -10.57 3.32 -4.13
CA MET A 29 -9.64 3.57 -3.03
C MET A 29 -9.27 5.06 -2.96
N ASP A 30 -9.45 5.68 -1.80
CA ASP A 30 -8.94 7.03 -1.53
C ASP A 30 -7.73 6.95 -0.59
N LYS A 31 -6.55 7.13 -1.19
CA LYS A 31 -5.24 7.25 -0.50
C LYS A 31 -5.00 6.20 0.57
N ASP A 32 -5.45 4.97 0.36
CA ASP A 32 -5.29 3.86 1.30
C ASP A 32 -5.91 4.09 2.69
N GLN A 33 -6.82 5.07 2.81
CA GLN A 33 -7.38 5.53 4.09
C GLN A 33 -8.89 5.40 4.13
N SER A 34 -9.57 5.58 3.01
CA SER A 34 -11.02 5.51 2.92
C SER A 34 -11.50 4.93 1.60
N LEU A 35 -12.78 4.59 1.56
CA LEU A 35 -13.48 4.18 0.36
C LEU A 35 -14.30 5.34 -0.20
N GLY A 36 -14.30 5.46 -1.52
CA GLY A 36 -14.99 6.51 -2.26
C GLY A 36 -15.78 5.97 -3.43
N LEU A 37 -16.64 6.81 -3.99
CA LEU A 37 -17.33 6.54 -5.25
C LEU A 37 -16.53 7.13 -6.42
N GLY A 38 -16.43 6.36 -7.50
CA GLY A 38 -15.76 6.76 -8.73
C GLY A 38 -16.54 6.30 -9.98
N ASN A 39 -15.95 6.57 -11.14
CA ASN A 39 -16.40 6.00 -12.41
C ASN A 39 -15.73 4.63 -12.61
N SER A 40 -16.36 3.70 -13.34
CA SER A 40 -15.78 2.38 -13.67
C SER A 40 -14.46 2.48 -14.44
N ASN A 41 -14.31 3.51 -15.27
CA ASN A 41 -13.05 3.81 -15.98
C ASN A 41 -12.13 4.76 -15.18
N GLY A 42 -12.41 4.97 -13.90
CA GLY A 42 -11.65 5.85 -13.03
C GLY A 42 -10.32 5.24 -12.59
N ALA A 43 -9.41 6.07 -12.10
CA ALA A 43 -8.24 5.60 -11.39
C ALA A 43 -8.66 4.99 -10.04
N PHE A 44 -7.87 4.03 -9.56
CA PHE A 44 -7.99 3.43 -8.23
C PHE A 44 -9.31 2.69 -7.95
N VAL A 45 -9.95 2.18 -9.00
CA VAL A 45 -11.17 1.38 -8.87
C VAL A 45 -10.84 0.02 -8.25
N ILE A 46 -11.62 -0.36 -7.22
CA ILE A 46 -11.54 -1.65 -6.53
C ILE A 46 -12.60 -2.60 -7.08
N PHE A 47 -13.81 -2.09 -7.32
CA PHE A 47 -14.96 -2.87 -7.76
C PHE A 47 -15.95 -2.00 -8.52
N TRP A 48 -16.57 -2.54 -9.57
CA TRP A 48 -17.78 -2.01 -10.19
C TRP A 48 -18.62 -3.19 -10.66
N ILE A 49 -19.93 -2.97 -10.82
CA ILE A 49 -20.84 -4.02 -11.29
C ILE A 49 -20.70 -4.13 -12.81
N GLU A 50 -20.35 -5.31 -13.30
CA GLU A 50 -20.38 -5.63 -14.73
C GLU A 50 -21.63 -6.44 -15.05
N ASP A 51 -21.65 -7.69 -14.58
CA ASP A 51 -22.70 -8.67 -14.86
C ASP A 51 -23.36 -9.20 -13.57
N GLU A 52 -22.79 -8.87 -12.41
CA GLU A 52 -23.31 -9.28 -11.11
C GLU A 52 -24.72 -8.73 -10.87
N LYS A 53 -25.59 -9.59 -10.33
CA LYS A 53 -26.97 -9.22 -10.00
C LYS A 53 -27.15 -9.23 -8.50
N PHE A 54 -27.27 -8.04 -7.92
CA PHE A 54 -27.61 -7.85 -6.52
C PHE A 54 -29.10 -7.53 -6.40
N SER A 55 -29.79 -8.18 -5.48
CA SER A 55 -31.23 -7.93 -5.25
C SER A 55 -31.46 -6.80 -4.25
N SER A 56 -30.43 -6.38 -3.52
CA SER A 56 -30.48 -5.33 -2.51
C SER A 56 -29.09 -4.77 -2.18
N VAL A 57 -29.04 -3.61 -1.51
CA VAL A 57 -27.81 -3.05 -0.93
C VAL A 57 -27.18 -3.99 0.12
N GLY A 58 -28.00 -4.79 0.81
CA GLY A 58 -27.53 -5.78 1.77
C GLY A 58 -26.77 -6.93 1.11
N ASP A 59 -27.25 -7.39 -0.05
CA ASP A 59 -26.57 -8.42 -0.84
C ASP A 59 -25.23 -7.91 -1.38
N LEU A 60 -25.19 -6.67 -1.87
CA LEU A 60 -23.96 -6.03 -2.31
C LEU A 60 -22.95 -5.93 -1.16
N ARG A 61 -23.35 -5.42 0.01
CA ARG A 61 -22.45 -5.34 1.18
C ARG A 61 -21.91 -6.71 1.56
N LYS A 62 -22.77 -7.74 1.58
CA LYS A 62 -22.37 -9.11 1.92
C LYS A 62 -21.33 -9.65 0.95
N TYR A 63 -21.51 -9.39 -0.35
CA TYR A 63 -20.55 -9.75 -1.40
C TYR A 63 -19.22 -9.02 -1.21
N LEU A 64 -19.24 -7.70 -1.02
CA LEU A 64 -18.00 -6.92 -0.79
C LEU A 64 -17.23 -7.42 0.44
N LEU A 65 -17.92 -7.87 1.49
CA LEU A 65 -17.29 -8.45 2.68
C LEU A 65 -16.74 -9.86 2.42
N SER A 66 -17.48 -10.73 1.72
CA SER A 66 -17.02 -12.09 1.43
C SER A 66 -15.80 -12.10 0.53
N ASP A 67 -15.78 -11.23 -0.47
CA ASP A 67 -14.77 -11.20 -1.52
C ASP A 67 -13.68 -10.15 -1.24
N SER A 68 -13.74 -9.51 -0.07
CA SER A 68 -12.83 -8.42 0.32
C SER A 68 -11.34 -8.74 0.16
N GLU A 69 -10.92 -9.97 0.43
CA GLU A 69 -9.52 -10.38 0.27
C GLU A 69 -9.09 -10.40 -1.19
N ASP A 70 -9.93 -10.97 -2.06
CA ASP A 70 -9.66 -11.06 -3.49
C ASP A 70 -9.73 -9.68 -4.15
N LEU A 71 -10.73 -8.86 -3.81
CA LEU A 71 -10.88 -7.48 -4.28
C LEU A 71 -9.63 -6.65 -3.95
N LEU A 72 -9.18 -6.71 -2.69
CA LEU A 72 -8.04 -5.94 -2.22
C LEU A 72 -6.71 -6.45 -2.80
N SER A 73 -6.55 -7.77 -2.89
CA SER A 73 -5.37 -8.40 -3.51
C SER A 73 -5.25 -8.03 -4.99
N ASN A 74 -6.36 -8.07 -5.72
CA ASN A 74 -6.39 -7.69 -7.13
C ASN A 74 -6.05 -6.20 -7.32
N TYR A 75 -6.60 -5.33 -6.45
CA TYR A 75 -6.27 -3.91 -6.46
C TYR A 75 -4.75 -3.66 -6.29
N TYR A 76 -4.12 -4.20 -5.26
CA TYR A 76 -2.68 -3.96 -4.99
C TYR A 76 -1.72 -4.77 -5.87
N LYS A 77 -2.23 -5.72 -6.65
CA LYS A 77 -1.43 -6.37 -7.70
C LYS A 77 -0.97 -5.35 -8.75
N HIS A 78 -1.82 -4.36 -9.01
CA HIS A 78 -1.62 -3.37 -10.08
C HIS A 78 -1.42 -1.95 -9.53
N SER A 79 -1.98 -1.64 -8.37
CA SER A 79 -1.89 -0.31 -7.76
C SER A 79 -0.82 -0.25 -6.67
N PRO A 80 0.04 0.79 -6.65
CA PRO A 80 0.90 1.04 -5.51
C PRO A 80 0.08 1.43 -4.27
N ILE A 81 0.63 1.18 -3.08
CA ILE A 81 0.14 1.90 -1.89
C ILE A 81 0.42 3.39 -2.08
N SER A 82 -0.51 4.24 -1.67
CA SER A 82 -0.40 5.69 -1.77
C SER A 82 0.81 6.22 -1.02
N LYS A 83 1.29 7.36 -1.49
CA LYS A 83 2.41 8.08 -0.90
C LYS A 83 2.14 8.42 0.56
N GLU A 84 0.95 8.94 0.86
CA GLU A 84 0.57 9.35 2.20
C GLU A 84 0.58 8.18 3.19
N TYR A 85 0.06 7.02 2.79
CA TYR A 85 0.09 5.82 3.63
C TYR A 85 1.51 5.28 3.79
N PHE A 86 2.27 5.17 2.69
CA PHE A 86 3.66 4.74 2.71
C PHE A 86 4.49 5.59 3.67
N GLU A 87 4.42 6.92 3.55
CA GLU A 87 5.23 7.83 4.36
C GLU A 87 4.89 7.74 5.84
N LYS A 88 3.59 7.70 6.16
CA LYS A 88 3.11 7.57 7.54
C LYS A 88 3.54 6.23 8.16
N LYS A 89 3.34 5.13 7.43
CA LYS A 89 3.68 3.78 7.90
C LYS A 89 5.19 3.62 8.05
N PHE A 90 5.98 4.08 7.08
CA PHE A 90 7.43 3.99 7.15
C PHE A 90 7.99 4.83 8.31
N LEU A 91 7.48 6.04 8.55
CA LEU A 91 7.88 6.83 9.72
C LEU A 91 7.63 6.07 11.03
N SER A 92 6.48 5.39 11.15
CA SER A 92 6.18 4.55 12.32
C SER A 92 7.19 3.41 12.48
N LEU A 93 7.55 2.73 11.38
CA LEU A 93 8.52 1.63 11.40
C LEU A 93 9.94 2.12 11.73
N MET A 94 10.32 3.33 11.29
CA MET A 94 11.57 3.97 11.67
C MET A 94 11.61 4.25 13.18
N HIS A 95 10.51 4.67 13.79
CA HIS A 95 10.44 4.87 15.24
C HIS A 95 10.49 3.54 16.02
N GLU A 96 9.96 2.46 15.47
CA GLU A 96 9.94 1.14 16.09
C GLU A 96 11.32 0.44 16.03
N HIS A 97 11.98 0.45 14.86
CA HIS A 97 13.21 -0.31 14.62
C HIS A 97 14.49 0.54 14.60
N GLY A 98 14.35 1.87 14.61
CA GLY A 98 15.45 2.81 14.44
C GLY A 98 15.67 3.18 12.97
N GLU A 99 15.89 4.48 12.71
CA GLU A 99 16.03 5.01 11.35
C GLU A 99 17.22 4.39 10.59
N ALA A 100 18.35 4.19 11.29
CA ALA A 100 19.56 3.66 10.68
C ALA A 100 19.45 2.19 10.25
N ALA A 101 18.49 1.44 10.81
CA ALA A 101 18.30 0.02 10.49
C ALA A 101 17.91 -0.21 9.03
N PHE A 102 17.28 0.80 8.40
CA PHE A 102 16.87 0.81 6.99
C PHE A 102 17.92 1.37 6.04
N THR A 103 19.16 1.52 6.51
CA THR A 103 20.29 1.95 5.68
C THR A 103 21.30 0.82 5.52
N SER A 104 21.91 0.72 4.35
CA SER A 104 23.07 -0.14 4.15
C SER A 104 24.34 0.71 3.99
N GLN A 105 25.42 0.24 4.61
CA GLN A 105 26.76 0.77 4.34
C GLN A 105 27.24 0.23 2.98
N PRO A 106 28.27 0.84 2.37
CA PRO A 106 28.89 0.30 1.16
C PRO A 106 29.25 -1.18 1.32
N ASP A 107 28.87 -1.99 0.34
CA ASP A 107 29.10 -3.44 0.27
C ASP A 107 28.49 -4.27 1.42
N GLN A 108 27.53 -3.72 2.15
CA GLN A 108 26.82 -4.40 3.24
C GLN A 108 25.31 -4.46 2.97
N MET A 109 24.63 -5.40 3.63
CA MET A 109 23.17 -5.42 3.72
C MET A 109 22.71 -4.53 4.88
N PRO A 110 21.50 -3.95 4.80
CA PRO A 110 20.92 -3.25 5.95
C PRO A 110 20.60 -4.24 7.07
N GLU A 111 20.18 -3.74 8.24
CA GLU A 111 19.58 -4.60 9.26
C GLU A 111 18.15 -4.98 8.86
N LYS A 112 17.42 -4.02 8.31
CA LYS A 112 16.01 -4.11 7.92
C LYS A 112 15.82 -3.62 6.49
N SER A 113 14.92 -4.27 5.76
CA SER A 113 14.42 -3.80 4.47
C SER A 113 12.90 -3.79 4.48
N LEU A 114 12.29 -3.09 3.55
CA LEU A 114 10.84 -2.99 3.45
C LEU A 114 10.29 -3.73 2.24
N ILE A 115 9.09 -4.25 2.37
CA ILE A 115 8.31 -4.72 1.22
C ILE A 115 6.85 -4.31 1.35
N ALA A 116 6.26 -3.87 0.24
CA ALA A 116 4.82 -3.67 0.16
C ALA A 116 4.13 -5.00 -0.19
N SER A 117 3.10 -5.35 0.58
CA SER A 117 2.31 -6.56 0.39
C SER A 117 0.88 -6.32 0.84
N ASN A 118 -0.08 -6.56 -0.06
CA ASN A 118 -1.53 -6.49 0.18
C ASN A 118 -1.97 -5.22 0.93
N GLY A 119 -1.49 -4.07 0.46
CA GLY A 119 -1.90 -2.77 1.00
C GLY A 119 -1.22 -2.33 2.29
N ASP A 120 -0.19 -3.06 2.73
CA ASP A 120 0.63 -2.73 3.90
C ASP A 120 2.12 -2.75 3.58
N LEU A 121 2.91 -2.09 4.42
CA LEU A 121 4.36 -2.02 4.37
C LEU A 121 4.94 -2.85 5.52
N LYS A 122 5.66 -3.92 5.17
CA LYS A 122 6.23 -4.89 6.10
C LYS A 122 7.73 -4.72 6.19
N VAL A 123 8.26 -5.01 7.37
CA VAL A 123 9.69 -5.04 7.65
C VAL A 123 10.19 -6.47 7.46
N LEU A 124 11.31 -6.60 6.75
CA LEU A 124 12.02 -7.85 6.54
C LEU A 124 13.34 -7.82 7.30
N SER A 125 13.85 -8.99 7.67
CA SER A 125 15.19 -9.20 8.22
C SER A 125 15.94 -10.28 7.44
N ALA A 126 17.20 -10.53 7.78
CA ALA A 126 18.08 -11.44 7.05
C ALA A 126 17.56 -12.90 6.97
N GLU A 127 16.64 -13.27 7.85
CA GLU A 127 15.96 -14.56 7.87
C GLU A 127 14.92 -14.70 6.74
N ASP A 128 14.43 -13.60 6.19
CA ASP A 128 13.45 -13.59 5.10
C ASP A 128 14.14 -13.84 3.75
N TYR A 129 13.71 -14.87 3.01
CA TYR A 129 14.28 -15.21 1.70
C TYR A 129 14.28 -14.03 0.70
N ILE A 130 13.30 -13.14 0.81
CA ILE A 130 13.11 -11.98 -0.07
C ILE A 130 13.81 -10.70 0.44
N PHE A 131 14.49 -10.75 1.60
CA PHE A 131 15.12 -9.62 2.28
C PHE A 131 15.97 -8.74 1.37
N LYS A 132 16.82 -9.37 0.55
CA LYS A 132 17.75 -8.70 -0.38
C LYS A 132 17.07 -7.90 -1.50
N TYR A 133 15.78 -8.15 -1.74
CA TYR A 133 14.96 -7.46 -2.74
C TYR A 133 14.08 -6.36 -2.12
N GLY A 134 14.11 -6.22 -0.79
CA GLY A 134 13.38 -5.17 -0.10
C GLY A 134 13.99 -3.79 -0.34
N LEU A 135 13.18 -2.77 -0.08
CA LEU A 135 13.56 -1.36 -0.16
C LEU A 135 14.38 -0.97 1.08
N TYR A 136 15.53 -0.34 0.86
CA TYR A 136 16.38 0.28 1.88
C TYR A 136 17.22 1.37 1.23
N LEU A 137 17.79 2.27 2.03
CA LEU A 137 18.67 3.32 1.54
C LEU A 137 20.12 2.82 1.49
N GLN A 138 20.69 2.71 0.30
CA GLN A 138 22.12 2.44 0.15
C GLN A 138 22.92 3.73 0.33
N LEU A 139 23.91 3.71 1.23
CA LEU A 139 24.80 4.85 1.49
C LEU A 139 26.05 4.75 0.60
N ASP A 140 26.47 5.88 0.04
CA ASP A 140 27.65 5.95 -0.84
C ASP A 140 28.98 5.81 -0.10
N GLU A 141 29.01 6.19 1.18
CA GLU A 141 30.20 6.17 2.01
C GLU A 141 29.90 5.56 3.39
N LYS A 142 30.96 5.14 4.08
CA LYS A 142 30.82 4.56 5.40
C LYS A 142 30.52 5.66 6.42
N LEU A 143 29.31 5.64 6.96
CA LEU A 143 28.81 6.64 7.90
C LEU A 143 28.59 6.05 9.29
N ASN A 144 28.74 6.88 10.32
CA ASN A 144 28.36 6.48 11.67
C ASN A 144 26.82 6.39 11.80
N PRO A 145 26.30 5.62 12.77
CA PRO A 145 24.86 5.37 12.88
C PRO A 145 23.99 6.64 13.00
N LYS A 146 24.50 7.71 13.63
CA LYS A 146 23.74 8.97 13.77
C LYS A 146 23.56 9.67 12.43
N ILE A 147 24.59 9.67 11.58
CA ILE A 147 24.50 10.27 10.23
C ILE A 147 23.65 9.37 9.33
N SER A 148 23.80 8.05 9.41
CA SER A 148 22.94 7.10 8.69
C SER A 148 21.46 7.30 9.02
N ALA A 149 21.11 7.43 10.31
CA ALA A 149 19.75 7.73 10.75
C ALA A 149 19.22 9.06 10.16
N PHE A 150 20.05 10.11 10.16
CA PHE A 150 19.67 11.40 9.56
C PHE A 150 19.44 11.29 8.04
N LYS A 151 20.27 10.52 7.33
CA LYS A 151 20.11 10.25 5.89
C LYS A 151 18.82 9.48 5.60
N ALA A 152 18.51 8.44 6.37
CA ALA A 152 17.26 7.69 6.25
C ALA A 152 16.03 8.60 6.46
N LYS A 153 16.06 9.45 7.49
CA LYS A 153 14.98 10.40 7.75
C LYS A 153 14.80 11.38 6.59
N ASN A 154 15.89 11.93 6.05
CA ASN A 154 15.82 12.84 4.89
C ASN A 154 15.29 12.13 3.64
N TRP A 155 15.69 10.87 3.43
CA TRP A 155 15.21 10.04 2.32
C TRP A 155 13.69 9.85 2.34
N LEU A 156 13.12 9.65 3.52
CA LEU A 156 11.67 9.64 3.72
C LEU A 156 11.06 11.03 3.49
N GLN A 157 11.59 12.06 4.14
CA GLN A 157 11.03 13.42 4.13
C GLN A 157 11.10 14.13 2.77
N SER A 158 12.08 13.79 1.93
CA SER A 158 12.19 14.33 0.57
C SER A 158 11.18 13.70 -0.40
N GLY A 159 10.51 12.62 0.00
CA GLY A 159 9.69 11.78 -0.88
C GLY A 159 10.49 10.85 -1.78
N THR A 160 11.84 10.85 -1.68
CA THR A 160 12.70 9.98 -2.49
C THR A 160 12.45 8.50 -2.16
N ALA A 161 12.19 8.17 -0.90
CA ALA A 161 11.85 6.80 -0.49
C ALA A 161 10.62 6.25 -1.22
N TYR A 162 9.62 7.09 -1.47
CA TYR A 162 8.45 6.68 -2.23
C TYR A 162 8.76 6.48 -3.71
N ASN A 163 9.59 7.34 -4.31
CA ASN A 163 10.01 7.16 -5.69
C ASN A 163 10.83 5.87 -5.87
N ASP A 164 11.71 5.56 -4.92
CA ASP A 164 12.49 4.32 -4.93
C ASP A 164 11.58 3.09 -4.74
N TYR A 165 10.57 3.19 -3.87
CA TYR A 165 9.52 2.17 -3.73
C TYR A 165 8.81 1.90 -5.07
N ILE A 166 8.41 2.95 -5.79
CA ILE A 166 7.82 2.81 -7.13
C ILE A 166 8.82 2.17 -8.09
N ALA A 167 10.07 2.67 -8.12
CA ALA A 167 11.13 2.21 -9.02
C ALA A 167 11.39 0.69 -8.93
N ILE A 168 11.50 0.15 -7.71
CA ILE A 168 11.73 -1.30 -7.52
C ILE A 168 10.50 -2.16 -7.85
N ASN A 169 9.31 -1.56 -7.93
CA ASN A 169 8.06 -2.23 -8.25
C ASN A 169 7.52 -1.85 -9.65
N VAL A 170 8.30 -1.15 -10.48
CA VAL A 170 7.88 -0.67 -11.81
C VAL A 170 7.23 -1.77 -12.64
N PHE A 171 7.81 -2.97 -12.69
CA PHE A 171 7.23 -4.08 -13.46
C PHE A 171 5.84 -4.52 -12.99
N ARG A 172 5.49 -4.31 -11.71
CA ARG A 172 4.13 -4.57 -11.21
C ARG A 172 3.16 -3.49 -11.68
N PHE A 173 3.57 -2.23 -11.59
CA PHE A 173 2.70 -1.07 -11.83
C PHE A 173 2.63 -0.61 -13.30
N SER A 174 3.59 -1.00 -14.14
CA SER A 174 3.62 -0.63 -15.57
C SER A 174 2.62 -1.39 -16.42
N SER A 175 1.95 -2.39 -15.84
CA SER A 175 0.98 -3.25 -16.54
C SER A 175 -0.41 -2.62 -16.66
N ILE A 176 -0.57 -1.35 -16.27
CA ILE A 176 -1.80 -0.59 -16.43
C ILE A 176 -1.74 0.06 -17.83
N GLU A 177 -2.12 -0.71 -18.85
CA GLU A 177 -2.49 -0.19 -20.18
C GLU A 177 -4.01 -0.10 -20.32
#